data_AF-E2J7I8-F1
#
_entry.id   AF-E2J7I8-F1
#
_cell.length_a   1.000
_cell.length_b   1.000
_cell.length_c   1.000
_cell.angle_alpha   90.00
_cell.angle_beta   90.00
_cell.angle_gamma   90.00
#
_symmetry.space_group_name_H-M   'P 1'
#
loop_
_entity.id
_entity.type
_entity.pdbx_description
1 polymer ?
#
loop_
_entity_poly.entity_id
_entity_poly.type
_entity_poly.pdbx_seq_one_letter_code
_entity_poly.pdbx_strand_id
1 'polypeptide(L)'
;MELLLLLLILNLCNIIRPEATISPIEGTTISPVPYQPNWDSLDKRPLPVWFDKVKVGIFIHWGVYSVPSFASEWFWIDWKGNPPPSKSQQILINRFMKKNYKPGYSYQDFAKDFTAEFYNATEWAEIIKKSGAKYVVLTSKHHEGFALWPSKYSYSWNSMDIGPHRDIIGELRQAISKQGGIRFGLYHSLYEWFHPLYISDKKNNFTTQDFVNSKIFPEMKELVLNYKPEIFWSDGEWEAGSQYWRSEEFLAWLYDESPVKDTVAVNDKW
;
A
#
# COMPACT_ATOMS: atom_id res chain seq x y z
N MET A 1 60.37 -36.55 -11.84
CA MET A 1 59.72 -35.24 -11.67
C MET A 1 58.53 -35.49 -10.74
N GLU A 2 58.70 -35.81 -9.45
CA GLU A 2 59.27 -34.95 -8.38
C GLU A 2 58.67 -33.54 -8.48
N LEU A 3 57.95 -32.96 -7.49
CA LEU A 3 57.96 -33.13 -6.04
C LEU A 3 56.73 -32.43 -5.40
N LEU A 4 56.20 -33.03 -4.31
CA LEU A 4 55.61 -32.44 -3.06
C LEU A 4 54.37 -31.50 -3.06
N LEU A 5 53.24 -31.86 -2.40
CA LEU A 5 52.83 -31.71 -0.95
C LEU A 5 52.10 -30.36 -0.69
N LEU A 6 50.90 -30.29 -0.10
CA LEU A 6 50.60 -30.59 1.30
C LEU A 6 49.09 -30.86 1.53
N LEU A 7 48.77 -31.94 2.24
CA LEU A 7 47.55 -32.09 3.05
C LEU A 7 47.69 -31.26 4.34
N LEU A 8 46.61 -30.62 4.78
CA LEU A 8 46.39 -30.32 6.20
C LEU A 8 45.00 -30.83 6.60
N ILE A 9 44.99 -31.88 7.41
CA ILE A 9 43.82 -32.38 8.14
C ILE A 9 43.71 -31.56 9.42
N LEU A 10 42.57 -30.91 9.63
CA LEU A 10 42.16 -30.44 10.96
C LEU A 10 40.76 -30.98 11.25
N ASN A 11 40.75 -32.02 12.08
CA ASN A 11 39.60 -32.44 12.89
C ASN A 11 39.13 -31.25 13.72
N LEU A 12 37.91 -30.77 13.47
CA LEU A 12 37.16 -29.97 14.43
C LEU A 12 35.75 -30.56 14.56
N CYS A 13 35.55 -31.14 15.74
CA CYS A 13 34.31 -31.53 16.41
C CYS A 13 33.00 -31.39 15.62
N ASN A 14 32.38 -32.55 15.39
CA ASN A 14 30.93 -32.69 15.37
C ASN A 14 30.34 -32.14 16.68
N ILE A 15 29.97 -30.86 16.71
CA ILE A 15 28.99 -30.35 17.66
C ILE A 15 27.63 -30.60 17.02
N ILE A 16 27.09 -31.80 17.24
CA ILE A 16 25.66 -32.06 17.09
C ILE A 16 24.99 -31.16 18.12
N ARG A 17 24.49 -30.00 17.70
CA ARG A 17 23.53 -29.24 18.49
C ARG A 17 22.27 -30.10 18.55
N PRO A 18 21.67 -30.36 19.73
CA PRO A 18 20.37 -30.99 19.76
C PRO A 18 19.41 -30.12 18.94
N GLU A 19 18.69 -30.74 18.00
CA GLU A 19 17.52 -30.15 17.38
C GLU A 19 16.62 -29.66 18.52
N ALA A 20 16.51 -28.34 18.64
CA ALA A 20 15.50 -27.76 19.48
C ALA A 20 14.16 -28.19 18.88
N THR A 21 13.51 -29.14 19.54
CA THR A 21 12.10 -29.43 19.33
C THR A 21 11.35 -28.10 19.40
N ILE A 22 10.89 -27.61 18.24
CA ILE A 22 10.03 -26.44 18.17
C ILE A 22 8.72 -26.89 18.79
N SER A 23 8.55 -26.59 20.07
CA SER A 23 7.25 -26.61 20.72
C SER A 23 6.30 -25.72 19.92
N PRO A 24 5.06 -26.16 19.66
CA PRO A 24 4.10 -25.32 18.97
C PRO A 24 4.02 -23.99 19.71
N ILE A 25 4.22 -22.89 18.98
CA ILE A 25 4.07 -21.55 19.51
C ILE A 25 2.59 -21.46 19.90
N GLU A 26 2.30 -21.58 21.19
CA GLU A 26 0.98 -21.30 21.72
C GLU A 26 0.63 -19.89 21.27
N GLY A 27 -0.32 -19.81 20.33
CA GLY A 27 -0.86 -18.55 19.89
C GLY A 27 -1.41 -17.84 21.10
N THR A 28 -0.94 -16.62 21.34
CA THR A 28 -1.55 -15.72 22.31
C THR A 28 -3.03 -15.60 21.94
N THR A 29 -3.88 -16.30 22.67
CA THR A 29 -5.34 -16.17 22.51
C THR A 29 -5.69 -14.73 22.87
N ILE A 30 -6.03 -13.94 21.86
CA ILE A 30 -6.49 -12.57 22.00
C ILE A 30 -7.72 -12.60 22.94
N SER A 31 -7.69 -11.78 23.99
CA SER A 31 -8.74 -11.70 25.00
C SER A 31 -10.12 -11.43 24.37
N PRO A 32 -11.23 -11.94 24.95
CA PRO A 32 -12.54 -12.07 24.32
C PRO A 32 -13.39 -10.77 24.30
N VAL A 33 -12.76 -9.59 24.42
CA VAL A 33 -13.48 -8.31 24.41
C VAL A 33 -13.31 -7.66 23.04
N PRO A 34 -14.41 -7.44 22.29
CA PRO A 34 -14.35 -6.74 21.00
C PRO A 34 -13.71 -5.36 21.14
N TYR A 35 -12.88 -4.99 20.16
CA TYR A 35 -12.31 -3.66 20.05
C TYR A 35 -13.42 -2.62 19.90
N GLN A 36 -13.46 -1.66 20.81
CA GLN A 36 -14.34 -0.51 20.71
C GLN A 36 -13.74 0.53 19.75
N PRO A 37 -14.56 1.29 19.01
CA PRO A 37 -14.09 2.36 18.14
C PRO A 37 -13.67 3.59 18.97
N ASN A 38 -12.55 3.45 19.68
CA ASN A 38 -11.83 4.52 20.37
C ASN A 38 -10.38 4.10 20.59
N TRP A 39 -9.46 5.07 20.62
CA TRP A 39 -8.02 4.81 20.79
C TRP A 39 -7.67 4.03 22.07
N ASP A 40 -8.35 4.29 23.19
CA ASP A 40 -8.14 3.55 24.45
C ASP A 40 -8.33 2.03 24.30
N SER A 41 -9.20 1.60 23.38
CA SER A 41 -9.40 0.19 23.05
C SER A 41 -8.47 -0.27 21.93
N LEU A 42 -8.33 0.52 20.86
CA LEU A 42 -7.57 0.14 19.66
C LEU A 42 -6.07 0.03 19.93
N ASP A 43 -5.51 0.93 20.73
CA ASP A 43 -4.08 0.97 21.05
C ASP A 43 -3.64 -0.18 21.97
N LYS A 44 -4.59 -0.90 22.57
CA LYS A 44 -4.31 -2.14 23.31
C LYS A 44 -4.03 -3.32 22.38
N ARG A 45 -4.25 -3.18 21.07
CA ARG A 45 -3.97 -4.26 20.12
C ARG A 45 -2.47 -4.50 20.05
N PRO A 46 -1.99 -5.73 20.36
CA PRO A 46 -0.60 -6.04 20.19
C PRO A 46 -0.23 -6.01 18.70
N LEU A 47 0.98 -5.54 18.41
CA LEU A 47 1.56 -5.67 17.08
C LEU A 47 1.62 -7.16 16.70
N PRO A 48 1.20 -7.56 15.47
CA PRO A 48 1.34 -8.94 15.04
C PRO A 48 2.79 -9.41 15.13
N VAL A 49 3.02 -10.56 15.77
CA VAL A 49 4.37 -11.10 16.05
C VAL A 49 5.24 -11.22 14.80
N TRP A 50 4.63 -11.51 13.65
CA TRP A 50 5.38 -11.60 12.40
C TRP A 50 5.95 -10.23 11.98
N PHE A 51 5.23 -9.12 12.19
CA PHE A 51 5.65 -7.79 11.76
C PHE A 51 6.87 -7.35 12.55
N ASP A 52 6.89 -7.59 13.86
CA ASP A 52 8.08 -7.33 14.67
C ASP A 52 9.26 -8.21 14.23
N LYS A 53 9.04 -9.47 13.85
CA LYS A 53 10.12 -10.36 13.41
C LYS A 53 10.72 -9.96 12.06
N VAL A 54 9.92 -9.43 11.14
CA VAL A 54 10.38 -9.07 9.81
C VAL A 54 10.91 -7.64 9.79
N LYS A 55 12.16 -7.45 9.36
CA LYS A 55 12.87 -6.17 9.51
C LYS A 55 12.90 -5.31 8.26
N VAL A 56 12.70 -5.93 7.10
CA VAL A 56 12.86 -5.28 5.79
C VAL A 56 11.66 -5.62 4.90
N GLY A 57 11.07 -4.59 4.31
CA GLY A 57 10.05 -4.71 3.28
C GLY A 57 10.28 -3.71 2.14
N ILE A 58 9.50 -3.86 1.08
CA ILE A 58 9.56 -3.01 -0.11
C ILE A 58 8.27 -2.20 -0.20
N PHE A 59 8.41 -0.90 -0.46
CA PHE A 59 7.29 -0.01 -0.76
C PHE A 59 7.29 0.32 -2.25
N ILE A 60 6.12 0.27 -2.90
CA ILE A 60 5.97 0.56 -4.32
C ILE A 60 4.92 1.66 -4.48
N HIS A 61 5.37 2.84 -4.91
CA HIS A 61 4.50 3.89 -5.45
C HIS A 61 4.41 3.71 -6.96
N TRP A 62 3.23 3.35 -7.42
CA TRP A 62 2.94 3.18 -8.84
C TRP A 62 1.51 3.61 -9.14
N GLY A 63 1.33 4.34 -10.24
CA GLY A 63 0.08 5.01 -10.60
C GLY A 63 0.26 5.84 -11.85
N VAL A 64 -0.75 6.66 -12.19
CA VAL A 64 -0.78 7.41 -13.46
C VAL A 64 0.36 8.43 -13.53
N TYR A 65 0.81 8.97 -12.39
CA TYR A 65 1.98 9.84 -12.28
C TYR A 65 3.27 9.21 -12.82
N SER A 66 3.33 7.88 -12.94
CA SER A 66 4.48 7.17 -13.51
C SER A 66 4.59 7.35 -15.02
N VAL A 67 3.50 7.68 -15.73
CA VAL A 67 3.51 7.90 -17.18
C VAL A 67 4.37 9.12 -17.57
N PRO A 68 4.14 10.34 -17.02
CA PRO A 68 5.01 11.47 -17.32
C PRO A 68 6.43 11.28 -16.76
N SER A 69 6.62 10.42 -15.74
CA SER A 69 7.94 10.10 -15.15
C SER A 69 8.78 11.36 -14.83
N PHE A 70 8.12 12.40 -14.33
CA PHE A 70 8.73 13.70 -14.07
C PHE A 70 8.29 14.23 -12.71
N ALA A 71 9.18 14.90 -11.99
CA ALA A 71 8.99 15.34 -10.61
C ALA A 71 8.75 14.16 -9.63
N SER A 72 7.54 13.97 -9.12
CA SER A 72 7.20 12.95 -8.12
C SER A 72 5.76 12.48 -8.30
N GLU A 73 5.33 11.56 -7.43
CA GLU A 73 3.94 11.11 -7.31
C GLU A 73 2.95 12.25 -7.01
N TRP A 74 3.44 13.42 -6.58
CA TRP A 74 2.68 14.67 -6.36
C TRP A 74 2.44 15.49 -7.64
N PHE A 75 2.82 14.96 -8.81
CA PHE A 75 2.77 15.67 -10.10
C PHE A 75 1.48 16.44 -10.33
N TRP A 76 0.31 15.82 -10.09
CA TRP A 76 -0.97 16.46 -10.42
C TRP A 76 -1.25 17.70 -9.56
N ILE A 77 -1.06 17.61 -8.25
CA ILE A 77 -1.32 18.75 -7.35
C ILE A 77 -0.24 19.83 -7.48
N ASP A 78 1.02 19.49 -7.73
CA ASP A 78 2.04 20.50 -8.04
C ASP A 78 1.75 21.20 -9.38
N TRP A 79 1.17 20.47 -10.35
CA TRP A 79 0.82 21.06 -11.64
C TRP A 79 -0.41 21.96 -11.57
N LYS A 80 -1.51 21.46 -10.99
CA LYS A 80 -2.85 22.08 -11.07
C LYS A 80 -3.33 22.70 -9.76
N GLY A 81 -2.66 22.43 -8.65
CA GLY A 81 -2.99 23.00 -7.35
C GLY A 81 -2.87 24.52 -7.34
N ASN A 82 -3.78 25.16 -6.61
CA ASN A 82 -3.78 26.60 -6.42
C ASN A 82 -4.18 26.97 -4.97
N PRO A 83 -3.21 27.42 -4.14
CA PRO A 83 -1.77 27.44 -4.43
C PRO A 83 -1.20 26.02 -4.61
N PRO A 84 -0.14 25.84 -5.41
CA PRO A 84 0.55 24.55 -5.45
C PRO A 84 1.30 24.29 -4.14
N PRO A 85 1.51 23.02 -3.75
CA PRO A 85 2.41 22.67 -2.64
C PRO A 85 3.81 23.22 -2.85
N SER A 86 4.34 23.13 -4.08
CA SER A 86 5.62 23.73 -4.44
C SER A 86 5.55 24.58 -5.72
N LYS A 87 5.75 25.90 -5.56
CA LYS A 87 5.81 26.84 -6.70
C LYS A 87 6.97 26.53 -7.66
N SER A 88 8.12 26.08 -7.15
CA SER A 88 9.26 25.72 -8.00
C SER A 88 8.95 24.48 -8.84
N GLN A 89 8.32 23.46 -8.24
CA GLN A 89 7.87 22.26 -8.96
C GLN A 89 6.82 22.62 -10.01
N GLN A 90 5.84 23.46 -9.67
CA GLN A 90 4.82 23.91 -10.62
C GLN A 90 5.43 24.58 -11.86
N ILE A 91 6.48 25.40 -11.70
CA ILE A 91 7.18 26.03 -12.84
C ILE A 91 7.87 24.98 -13.71
N LEU A 92 8.56 24.01 -13.11
CA LEU A 92 9.25 22.94 -13.82
C LEU A 92 8.25 22.05 -14.58
N ILE A 93 7.17 21.64 -13.92
CA ILE A 93 6.13 20.82 -14.52
C ILE A 93 5.42 21.57 -15.65
N ASN A 94 5.09 22.86 -15.49
CA ASN A 94 4.48 23.65 -16.56
C ASN A 94 5.40 23.75 -17.80
N ARG A 95 6.71 23.90 -17.61
CA ARG A 95 7.67 23.90 -18.71
C ARG A 95 7.75 22.53 -19.39
N PHE A 96 7.80 21.45 -18.59
CA PHE A 96 7.77 20.08 -19.09
C PHE A 96 6.51 19.80 -19.89
N MET A 97 5.34 20.19 -19.38
CA MET A 97 4.05 19.99 -20.05
C MET A 97 3.97 20.77 -21.37
N LYS A 98 4.38 22.05 -21.38
CA LYS A 98 4.40 22.87 -22.60
C LYS A 98 5.34 22.32 -23.69
N LYS A 99 6.46 21.68 -23.29
CA LYS A 99 7.45 21.15 -24.23
C LYS A 99 7.02 19.82 -24.84
N ASN A 100 6.38 18.95 -24.07
CA ASN A 100 6.17 17.55 -24.45
C ASN A 100 4.72 17.19 -24.77
N TYR A 101 3.74 18.02 -24.37
CA TYR A 101 2.32 17.73 -24.54
C TYR A 101 1.59 18.88 -25.21
N LYS A 102 0.54 18.54 -25.96
CA LYS A 102 -0.30 19.53 -26.66
C LYS A 102 -1.01 20.47 -25.67
N PRO A 103 -1.32 21.72 -26.07
CA PRO A 103 -2.19 22.57 -25.28
C PRO A 103 -3.52 21.88 -24.93
N GLY A 104 -4.00 22.10 -23.71
CA GLY A 104 -5.24 21.51 -23.21
C GLY A 104 -5.12 20.07 -22.68
N TYR A 105 -3.93 19.46 -22.70
CA TYR A 105 -3.70 18.16 -22.06
C TYR A 105 -4.04 18.23 -20.56
N SER A 106 -4.82 17.27 -20.08
CA SER A 106 -5.24 17.10 -18.68
C SER A 106 -4.41 16.02 -18.00
N TYR A 107 -4.53 15.89 -16.68
CA TYR A 107 -3.85 14.80 -15.98
C TYR A 107 -4.48 13.45 -16.30
N GLN A 108 -5.80 13.43 -16.49
CA GLN A 108 -6.57 12.25 -16.83
C GLN A 108 -6.18 11.64 -18.18
N ASP A 109 -5.71 12.48 -19.12
CA ASP A 109 -5.22 12.01 -20.42
C ASP A 109 -4.04 11.03 -20.30
N PHE A 110 -3.28 11.05 -19.20
CA PHE A 110 -2.20 10.09 -18.94
C PHE A 110 -2.69 8.68 -18.64
N ALA A 111 -3.93 8.50 -18.16
CA ALA A 111 -4.38 7.20 -17.67
C ALA A 111 -4.45 6.14 -18.78
N LYS A 112 -4.79 6.53 -20.02
CA LYS A 112 -4.78 5.61 -21.17
C LYS A 112 -3.37 5.15 -21.56
N ASP A 113 -2.36 5.97 -21.25
CA ASP A 113 -0.96 5.72 -21.56
C ASP A 113 -0.28 4.92 -20.42
N PHE A 114 -0.96 4.76 -19.27
CA PHE A 114 -0.57 3.84 -18.21
C PHE A 114 -0.95 2.40 -18.60
N THR A 115 -0.25 1.82 -19.56
CA THR A 115 -0.63 0.50 -20.14
C THR A 115 -0.13 -0.70 -19.33
N ALA A 116 0.86 -0.49 -18.45
CA ALA A 116 1.55 -1.57 -17.73
C ALA A 116 2.06 -2.69 -18.67
N GLU A 117 2.52 -2.33 -19.88
CA GLU A 117 2.87 -3.26 -20.95
C GLU A 117 3.86 -4.36 -20.52
N PHE A 118 4.87 -4.00 -19.74
CA PHE A 118 5.89 -4.93 -19.23
C PHE A 118 5.64 -5.41 -17.80
N TYR A 119 4.46 -5.15 -17.23
CA TYR A 119 4.15 -5.59 -15.87
C TYR A 119 3.93 -7.10 -15.80
N ASN A 120 4.77 -7.78 -15.01
CA ASN A 120 4.67 -9.18 -14.68
C ASN A 120 4.72 -9.38 -13.15
N ALA A 121 3.57 -9.73 -12.57
CA ALA A 121 3.43 -9.94 -11.13
C ALA A 121 4.33 -11.06 -10.58
N THR A 122 4.56 -12.13 -11.36
CA THR A 122 5.44 -13.24 -10.94
C THR A 122 6.89 -12.80 -10.88
N GLU A 123 7.35 -12.06 -11.88
CA GLU A 123 8.71 -11.50 -11.89
C GLU A 123 8.93 -10.55 -10.71
N TRP A 124 7.96 -9.67 -10.43
CA TRP A 124 8.01 -8.80 -9.26
C TRP A 124 8.10 -9.59 -7.95
N ALA A 125 7.24 -10.60 -7.77
CA ALA A 125 7.27 -11.44 -6.58
C ALA A 125 8.60 -12.18 -6.41
N GLU A 126 9.22 -12.63 -7.52
CA GLU A 126 10.56 -13.23 -7.49
C GLU A 126 11.65 -12.23 -7.09
N ILE A 127 11.65 -11.02 -7.64
CA ILE A 127 12.62 -9.97 -7.32
C ILE A 127 12.49 -9.56 -5.85
N ILE A 128 11.26 -9.37 -5.36
CA ILE A 128 10.98 -9.06 -3.96
C ILE A 128 11.50 -10.18 -3.05
N LYS A 129 11.33 -11.44 -3.42
CA LYS A 129 11.86 -12.57 -2.63
C LYS A 129 13.38 -12.60 -2.62
N LYS A 130 13.99 -12.41 -3.80
CA LYS A 130 15.45 -12.42 -4.00
C LYS A 130 16.15 -11.25 -3.29
N SER A 131 15.46 -10.12 -3.08
CA SER A 131 15.99 -9.00 -2.30
C SER A 131 16.13 -9.30 -0.80
N GLY A 132 15.47 -10.36 -0.31
CA GLY A 132 15.42 -10.71 1.11
C GLY A 132 14.29 -10.00 1.87
N ALA A 133 13.54 -9.11 1.22
CA ALA A 133 12.36 -8.48 1.79
C ALA A 133 11.33 -9.53 2.22
N LYS A 134 10.65 -9.24 3.34
CA LYS A 134 9.68 -10.15 3.97
C LYS A 134 8.26 -9.63 3.90
N TYR A 135 8.07 -8.41 3.44
CA TYR A 135 6.77 -7.87 3.09
C TYR A 135 6.90 -6.89 1.92
N VAL A 136 5.80 -6.68 1.21
CA VAL A 136 5.66 -5.64 0.18
C VAL A 136 4.41 -4.81 0.46
N VAL A 137 4.50 -3.50 0.26
CA VAL A 137 3.37 -2.57 0.32
C VAL A 137 3.24 -1.88 -1.02
N LEU A 138 2.15 -2.15 -1.75
CA LEU A 138 1.82 -1.50 -3.02
C LEU A 138 0.80 -0.39 -2.78
N THR A 139 0.98 0.78 -3.41
CA THR A 139 -0.06 1.80 -3.50
C THR A 139 -1.30 1.25 -4.17
N SER A 140 -2.36 0.96 -3.40
CA SER A 140 -3.65 0.62 -3.98
C SER A 140 -4.21 1.81 -4.74
N LYS A 141 -4.21 2.98 -4.07
CA LYS A 141 -4.65 4.28 -4.55
C LYS A 141 -3.81 5.35 -3.87
N HIS A 142 -3.21 6.24 -4.64
CA HIS A 142 -2.52 7.44 -4.12
C HIS A 142 -3.48 8.64 -4.09
N HIS A 143 -3.02 9.82 -3.68
CA HIS A 143 -3.83 11.05 -3.59
C HIS A 143 -4.47 11.50 -4.91
N GLU A 144 -4.01 10.97 -6.06
CA GLU A 144 -4.63 11.18 -7.37
C GLU A 144 -5.95 10.42 -7.57
N GLY A 145 -6.29 9.49 -6.65
CA GLY A 145 -7.54 8.73 -6.70
C GLY A 145 -7.57 7.56 -7.67
N PHE A 146 -6.52 7.34 -8.46
CA PHE A 146 -6.47 6.21 -9.41
C PHE A 146 -6.26 4.89 -8.67
N ALA A 147 -7.20 3.96 -8.82
CA ALA A 147 -7.17 2.66 -8.17
C ALA A 147 -6.47 1.60 -9.03
N LEU A 148 -5.52 0.85 -8.47
CA LEU A 148 -4.82 -0.26 -9.14
C LEU A 148 -5.61 -1.59 -9.15
N TRP A 149 -6.93 -1.53 -8.97
CA TRP A 149 -7.84 -2.67 -8.96
C TRP A 149 -9.21 -2.24 -9.50
N PRO A 150 -10.11 -3.17 -9.88
CA PRO A 150 -11.46 -2.83 -10.36
C PRO A 150 -12.37 -2.31 -9.22
N SER A 151 -12.04 -1.15 -8.67
CA SER A 151 -12.79 -0.53 -7.57
C SER A 151 -14.20 -0.17 -7.99
N LYS A 152 -15.19 -0.62 -7.21
CA LYS A 152 -16.59 -0.19 -7.38
C LYS A 152 -16.79 1.29 -7.07
N TYR A 153 -15.83 1.90 -6.40
CA TYR A 153 -15.88 3.27 -5.90
C TYR A 153 -15.04 4.24 -6.74
N SER A 154 -14.20 3.77 -7.66
CA SER A 154 -13.43 4.60 -8.62
C SER A 154 -13.84 4.30 -10.07
N TYR A 155 -15.14 4.38 -10.36
CA TYR A 155 -15.67 4.12 -11.71
C TYR A 155 -14.95 4.95 -12.78
N SER A 156 -14.49 4.30 -13.85
CA SER A 156 -13.72 4.91 -14.95
C SER A 156 -12.38 5.56 -14.57
N TRP A 157 -11.93 5.40 -13.33
CA TRP A 157 -10.64 5.92 -12.83
C TRP A 157 -9.89 4.84 -12.05
N ASN A 158 -9.76 3.68 -12.69
CA ASN A 158 -9.06 2.51 -12.16
C ASN A 158 -8.39 1.68 -13.26
N SER A 159 -7.47 0.80 -12.88
CA SER A 159 -6.64 0.03 -13.82
C SER A 159 -7.38 -1.02 -14.64
N MET A 160 -8.62 -1.38 -14.28
CA MET A 160 -9.45 -2.27 -15.09
C MET A 160 -10.20 -1.49 -16.19
N ASP A 161 -10.72 -0.31 -15.84
CA ASP A 161 -11.55 0.48 -16.76
C ASP A 161 -10.72 1.25 -17.80
N ILE A 162 -9.50 1.67 -17.46
CA ILE A 162 -8.63 2.46 -18.33
C ILE A 162 -7.15 2.12 -18.13
N GLY A 163 -6.39 2.14 -19.23
CA GLY A 163 -4.94 1.89 -19.22
C GLY A 163 -4.63 0.40 -19.23
N PRO A 164 -4.26 -0.23 -18.09
CA PRO A 164 -3.78 -1.62 -18.08
C PRO A 164 -4.84 -2.67 -18.44
N HIS A 165 -6.13 -2.37 -18.20
CA HIS A 165 -7.24 -3.33 -18.25
C HIS A 165 -7.01 -4.59 -17.41
N ARG A 166 -6.44 -4.41 -16.22
CA ARG A 166 -5.98 -5.48 -15.33
C ARG A 166 -6.27 -5.16 -13.87
N ASP A 167 -6.49 -6.21 -13.07
CA ASP A 167 -6.47 -6.12 -11.61
C ASP A 167 -5.02 -6.30 -11.12
N ILE A 168 -4.27 -5.20 -11.09
CA ILE A 168 -2.84 -5.21 -10.72
C ILE A 168 -2.65 -5.72 -9.29
N ILE A 169 -3.49 -5.27 -8.35
CA ILE A 169 -3.44 -5.72 -6.95
C ILE A 169 -3.70 -7.23 -6.86
N GLY A 170 -4.75 -7.71 -7.51
CA GLY A 170 -5.12 -9.12 -7.51
C GLY A 170 -4.01 -10.01 -8.08
N GLU A 171 -3.41 -9.60 -9.20
CA GLU A 171 -2.30 -10.32 -9.82
C GLU A 171 -1.07 -10.37 -8.91
N LEU A 172 -0.65 -9.23 -8.30
CA LEU A 172 0.49 -9.20 -7.38
C LEU A 172 0.22 -10.04 -6.13
N ARG A 173 -0.97 -9.92 -5.54
CA ARG A 173 -1.38 -10.70 -4.36
C ARG A 173 -1.27 -12.20 -4.61
N GLN A 174 -1.72 -12.66 -5.79
CA GLN A 174 -1.63 -14.07 -6.18
C GLN A 174 -0.19 -14.51 -6.38
N ALA A 175 0.64 -13.71 -7.06
CA ALA A 175 2.04 -14.02 -7.29
C ALA A 175 2.84 -14.11 -5.99
N ILE A 176 2.65 -13.15 -5.07
CA ILE A 176 3.27 -13.15 -3.73
C ILE A 176 2.84 -14.40 -2.93
N SER A 177 1.55 -14.76 -2.99
CA SER A 177 1.04 -15.96 -2.33
C SER A 177 1.71 -17.23 -2.85
N LYS A 178 1.89 -17.35 -4.17
CA LYS A 178 2.51 -18.51 -4.83
C LYS A 178 3.99 -18.64 -4.49
N GLN A 179 4.71 -17.51 -4.41
CA GLN A 179 6.13 -17.52 -4.03
C GLN A 179 6.35 -17.91 -2.57
N GLY A 180 5.44 -17.49 -1.68
CA GLY A 180 5.54 -17.71 -0.24
C GLY A 180 6.69 -16.93 0.41
N GLY A 181 6.61 -16.77 1.73
CA GLY A 181 7.67 -16.11 2.53
C GLY A 181 7.72 -14.58 2.43
N ILE A 182 6.75 -13.96 1.75
CA ILE A 182 6.53 -12.52 1.70
C ILE A 182 5.09 -12.23 2.12
N ARG A 183 4.92 -11.29 3.03
CA ARG A 183 3.62 -10.78 3.49
C ARG A 183 3.13 -9.70 2.53
N PHE A 184 1.87 -9.75 2.16
CA PHE A 184 1.30 -8.81 1.20
C PHE A 184 0.64 -7.62 1.92
N GLY A 185 0.95 -6.41 1.51
CA GLY A 185 0.44 -5.18 2.09
C GLY A 185 -0.05 -4.19 1.05
N LEU A 186 -0.92 -3.29 1.48
CA LEU A 186 -1.46 -2.23 0.65
C LEU A 186 -1.33 -0.88 1.34
N TYR A 187 -0.88 0.11 0.58
CA TYR A 187 -1.02 1.50 0.92
C TYR A 187 -2.36 2.01 0.40
N HIS A 188 -3.04 2.87 1.15
CA HIS A 188 -4.27 3.51 0.71
C HIS A 188 -4.32 4.96 1.18
N SER A 189 -4.45 5.89 0.23
CA SER A 189 -4.70 7.28 0.62
C SER A 189 -6.14 7.49 1.05
N LEU A 190 -6.30 8.11 2.22
CA LEU A 190 -7.59 8.51 2.78
C LEU A 190 -8.23 9.66 2.00
N TYR A 191 -7.46 10.46 1.26
CA TYR A 191 -8.00 11.59 0.51
C TYR A 191 -7.64 11.58 -0.98
N GLU A 192 -8.37 12.39 -1.74
CA GLU A 192 -8.16 12.56 -3.17
C GLU A 192 -8.16 14.06 -3.50
N TRP A 193 -7.05 14.57 -4.07
CA TRP A 193 -6.82 16.02 -4.24
C TRP A 193 -7.99 16.76 -4.89
N PHE A 194 -8.61 16.13 -5.89
CA PHE A 194 -9.61 16.77 -6.74
C PHE A 194 -10.97 16.06 -6.73
N HIS A 195 -11.21 15.14 -5.78
CA HIS A 195 -12.50 14.47 -5.71
C HIS A 195 -13.59 15.44 -5.23
N PRO A 196 -14.71 15.61 -5.97
CA PRO A 196 -15.71 16.63 -5.66
C PRO A 196 -16.29 16.54 -4.25
N LEU A 197 -16.57 15.32 -3.76
CA LEU A 197 -17.08 15.13 -2.40
C LEU A 197 -16.05 15.52 -1.33
N TYR A 198 -14.76 15.23 -1.55
CA TYR A 198 -13.71 15.62 -0.60
C TYR A 198 -13.56 17.14 -0.54
N ILE A 199 -13.57 17.80 -1.71
CA ILE A 199 -13.56 19.27 -1.80
C ILE A 199 -14.78 19.86 -1.10
N SER A 200 -15.96 19.24 -1.25
CA SER A 200 -17.20 19.69 -0.59
C SER A 200 -17.11 19.56 0.93
N ASP A 201 -16.68 18.41 1.44
CA ASP A 201 -16.49 18.19 2.87
C ASP A 201 -15.44 19.15 3.44
N LYS A 202 -14.30 19.32 2.77
CA LYS A 202 -13.24 20.27 3.15
C LYS A 202 -13.75 21.70 3.21
N LYS A 203 -14.53 22.14 2.21
CA LYS A 203 -15.16 23.47 2.20
C LYS A 203 -16.14 23.66 3.35
N ASN A 204 -16.76 22.57 3.80
CA ASN A 204 -17.65 22.52 4.93
C ASN A 204 -16.92 22.20 6.26
N ASN A 205 -15.60 22.46 6.32
CA ASN A 205 -14.75 22.24 7.48
C ASN A 205 -14.84 20.82 8.06
N PHE A 206 -15.03 19.81 7.18
CA PHE A 206 -15.15 18.40 7.55
C PHE A 206 -16.30 18.08 8.53
N THR A 207 -17.35 18.92 8.55
CA THR A 207 -18.56 18.68 9.37
C THR A 207 -19.55 17.72 8.70
N THR A 208 -19.40 17.48 7.40
CA THR A 208 -20.02 16.39 6.64
C THR A 208 -18.97 15.33 6.33
N GLN A 209 -19.41 14.10 6.08
CA GLN A 209 -18.53 12.93 5.79
C GLN A 209 -18.98 12.23 4.51
N ASP A 210 -19.50 12.96 3.52
CA ASP A 210 -20.09 12.38 2.32
C ASP A 210 -19.04 11.63 1.51
N PHE A 211 -17.83 12.18 1.40
CA PHE A 211 -16.71 11.50 0.76
C PHE A 211 -16.35 10.21 1.48
N VAL A 212 -16.22 10.26 2.80
CA VAL A 212 -15.80 9.09 3.58
C VAL A 212 -16.86 8.00 3.53
N ASN A 213 -18.14 8.34 3.66
CA ASN A 213 -19.24 7.38 3.69
C ASN A 213 -19.50 6.73 2.31
N SER A 214 -19.38 7.49 1.23
CA SER A 214 -19.69 7.00 -0.12
C SER A 214 -18.49 6.39 -0.85
N LYS A 215 -17.26 6.82 -0.51
CA LYS A 215 -16.03 6.42 -1.18
C LYS A 215 -15.09 5.67 -0.25
N ILE A 216 -14.47 6.35 0.71
CA ILE A 216 -13.26 5.86 1.38
C ILE A 216 -13.55 4.66 2.28
N PHE A 217 -14.53 4.77 3.18
CA PHE A 217 -14.85 3.71 4.13
C PHE A 217 -15.23 2.38 3.43
N PRO A 218 -16.17 2.36 2.46
CA PRO A 218 -16.49 1.11 1.78
C PRO A 218 -15.37 0.64 0.84
N GLU A 219 -14.55 1.53 0.29
CA GLU A 219 -13.38 1.19 -0.53
C GLU A 219 -12.29 0.47 0.29
N MET A 220 -11.98 0.96 1.50
CA MET A 220 -11.05 0.28 2.40
C MET A 220 -11.55 -1.12 2.79
N LYS A 221 -12.86 -1.26 3.06
CA LYS A 221 -13.47 -2.58 3.31
C LYS A 221 -13.37 -3.50 2.09
N GLU A 222 -13.62 -2.99 0.89
CA GLU A 222 -13.48 -3.74 -0.36
C GLU A 222 -12.06 -4.31 -0.51
N LEU A 223 -11.03 -3.48 -0.31
CA LEU A 223 -9.63 -3.89 -0.39
C LEU A 223 -9.31 -5.02 0.60
N VAL A 224 -9.75 -4.87 1.86
CA VAL A 224 -9.51 -5.87 2.90
C VAL A 224 -10.21 -7.19 2.58
N LEU A 225 -11.47 -7.15 2.16
CA LEU A 225 -12.26 -8.34 1.85
C LEU A 225 -11.73 -9.10 0.62
N ASN A 226 -11.40 -8.36 -0.44
CA ASN A 226 -10.97 -8.94 -1.71
C ASN A 226 -9.53 -9.47 -1.63
N TYR A 227 -8.60 -8.67 -1.11
CA TYR A 227 -7.16 -8.94 -1.23
C TYR A 227 -6.50 -9.43 0.05
N LYS A 228 -7.18 -9.29 1.20
CA LYS A 228 -6.71 -9.77 2.51
C LYS A 228 -5.25 -9.33 2.77
N PRO A 229 -4.96 -8.01 2.73
CA PRO A 229 -3.62 -7.52 3.01
C PRO A 229 -3.28 -7.73 4.49
N GLU A 230 -2.05 -8.14 4.74
CA GLU A 230 -1.47 -8.31 6.07
C GLU A 230 -0.83 -7.00 6.56
N ILE A 231 -0.68 -6.00 5.70
CA ILE A 231 -0.40 -4.61 6.10
C ILE A 231 -1.43 -3.72 5.44
N PHE A 232 -2.14 -2.90 6.21
CA PHE A 232 -2.98 -1.84 5.69
C PHE A 232 -2.37 -0.49 6.11
N TRP A 233 -1.76 0.19 5.15
CA TRP A 233 -0.94 1.38 5.37
C TRP A 233 -1.70 2.62 4.89
N SER A 234 -2.33 3.37 5.80
CA SER A 234 -3.09 4.58 5.47
C SER A 234 -2.19 5.80 5.33
N ASP A 235 -2.64 6.81 4.58
CA ASP A 235 -1.92 8.08 4.43
C ASP A 235 -2.86 9.20 4.02
N GLY A 236 -2.49 10.45 4.30
CA GLY A 236 -3.29 11.60 3.88
C GLY A 236 -4.35 12.03 4.88
N GLU A 237 -4.20 11.59 6.13
CA GLU A 237 -5.00 11.92 7.29
C GLU A 237 -4.89 13.40 7.67
N TRP A 238 -3.75 14.04 7.40
CA TRP A 238 -3.31 15.32 8.00
C TRP A 238 -4.23 16.53 7.83
N GLU A 239 -5.23 16.49 6.95
CA GLU A 239 -6.18 17.61 6.79
C GLU A 239 -7.40 17.52 7.70
N ALA A 240 -7.68 16.36 8.31
CA ALA A 240 -8.86 16.16 9.16
C ALA A 240 -8.58 15.15 10.28
N GLY A 241 -9.33 15.24 11.39
CA GLY A 241 -9.19 14.28 12.48
C GLY A 241 -9.74 12.89 12.13
N SER A 242 -9.31 11.87 12.87
CA SER A 242 -9.75 10.47 12.71
C SER A 242 -11.27 10.27 12.77
N GLN A 243 -11.99 11.15 13.47
CA GLN A 243 -13.45 11.18 13.46
C GLN A 243 -14.02 11.41 12.05
N TYR A 244 -13.46 12.34 11.27
CA TYR A 244 -13.89 12.57 9.88
C TYR A 244 -13.61 11.34 9.02
N TRP A 245 -12.41 10.75 9.17
CA TRP A 245 -11.99 9.57 8.41
C TRP A 245 -12.71 8.28 8.81
N ARG A 246 -13.43 8.28 9.94
CA ARG A 246 -14.04 7.10 10.54
C ARG A 246 -13.01 5.99 10.80
N SER A 247 -11.80 6.41 11.18
CA SER A 247 -10.66 5.52 11.34
C SER A 247 -10.87 4.56 12.51
N GLU A 248 -11.42 5.05 13.63
CA GLU A 248 -11.68 4.22 14.80
C GLU A 248 -12.69 3.11 14.49
N GLU A 249 -13.75 3.41 13.74
CA GLU A 249 -14.74 2.42 13.31
C GLU A 249 -14.18 1.42 12.30
N PHE A 250 -13.33 1.89 11.37
CA PHE A 250 -12.68 1.00 10.41
C PHE A 250 -11.72 0.05 11.12
N LEU A 251 -10.88 0.56 12.03
CA LEU A 251 -9.90 -0.23 12.78
C LEU A 251 -10.56 -1.23 13.73
N ALA A 252 -11.64 -0.84 14.42
CA ALA A 252 -12.41 -1.77 15.25
C ALA A 252 -12.93 -2.96 14.42
N TRP A 253 -13.57 -2.68 13.27
CA TRP A 253 -14.01 -3.72 12.34
C TRP A 253 -12.83 -4.55 11.80
N LEU A 254 -11.71 -3.90 11.46
CA LEU A 254 -10.51 -4.54 10.93
C LEU A 254 -9.96 -5.58 11.93
N TYR A 255 -10.00 -5.27 13.23
CA TYR A 255 -9.43 -6.08 14.28
C TYR A 255 -10.37 -7.14 14.86
N ASP A 256 -11.68 -7.02 14.69
CA ASP A 256 -12.65 -7.99 15.22
C ASP A 256 -13.26 -8.92 14.16
N GLU A 257 -13.58 -8.36 13.00
CA GLU A 257 -14.48 -9.00 12.03
C GLU A 257 -13.80 -9.32 10.70
N SER A 258 -12.72 -8.61 10.35
CA SER A 258 -12.10 -8.78 9.05
C SER A 258 -11.42 -10.15 8.88
N PRO A 259 -11.25 -10.63 7.62
CA PRO A 259 -10.55 -11.89 7.34
C PRO A 259 -9.05 -11.86 7.68
N VAL A 260 -8.50 -10.71 8.08
CA VAL A 260 -7.07 -10.50 8.39
C VAL A 260 -6.84 -10.05 9.82
N LYS A 261 -7.88 -10.08 10.68
CA LYS A 261 -7.84 -9.58 12.05
C LYS A 261 -6.65 -10.06 12.89
N ASP A 262 -6.26 -11.33 12.71
CA ASP A 262 -5.18 -11.98 13.47
C ASP A 262 -3.79 -11.64 12.93
N THR A 263 -3.70 -11.10 11.71
CA THR A 263 -2.43 -10.93 11.00
C THR A 263 -2.14 -9.48 10.60
N VAL A 264 -3.16 -8.63 10.45
CA VAL A 264 -2.99 -7.30 9.87
C VAL A 264 -2.18 -6.37 10.76
N ALA A 265 -1.19 -5.69 10.19
CA ALA A 265 -0.51 -4.56 10.79
C ALA A 265 -1.01 -3.26 10.15
N VAL A 266 -1.13 -2.20 10.94
CA VAL A 266 -1.42 -0.85 10.45
C VAL A 266 -0.33 0.11 10.92
N ASN A 267 -0.19 1.24 10.24
CA ASN A 267 0.69 2.34 10.65
C ASN A 267 -0.05 3.34 11.56
N ASP A 268 0.59 4.47 11.85
CA ASP A 268 0.19 5.53 12.78
C ASP A 268 -0.47 6.75 12.09
N LYS A 269 -0.99 6.57 10.86
CA LYS A 269 -1.55 7.66 10.04
C LYS A 269 -3.05 7.54 9.84
N TRP A 270 -3.83 7.76 10.89
CA TRP A 270 -5.28 7.52 10.92
C TRP A 270 -6.09 8.70 11.45
#